data_AF-A0A7X8H179-F1
#
_entry.id   AF-A0A7X8H179-F1
#
_cell.length_a   1.000
_cell.length_b   1.000
_cell.length_c   1.000
_cell.angle_alpha   90.00
_cell.angle_beta   90.00
_cell.angle_gamma   90.00
#
_symmetry.space_group_name_H-M   'P 1'
#
loop_
_entity.id
_entity.type
_entity.pdbx_description
1 polymer ?
#
loop_
_entity_poly.entity_id
_entity_poly.type
_entity_poly.pdbx_seq_one_letter_code
_entity_poly.pdbx_strand_id
1 'polypeptide(L)'
;MNKKSFYLPLILFVAVIFGLLLGNLLARKALLSSWNNVLQWGKSSKVDELINIINTNYVDTLDMHELTENVMQDVVSKLDPHSVYIPAEDLSDINSELEGSFSGIGVQFNIQNDTVMIISVINGGPSEKAGLMAGDRIIEVNDTSFVGKNITNEKVMKKLRGPEGTKVKLGIRRHGTREILHYEIIRGKVPVNSVDIAYMIQPGVGFIKVSKFAETTYDEFLNAIAGLKNKGAKKFIIDLRENSGGFMDQAINMVNEFLPANRLIVYAEGKAYKRFEAMSDGKGSCIHEPL
;
A
#
# COMPACT_ATOMS: atom_id res chain seq x y z
N MET A 1 31.77 78.67 -20.04
CA MET A 1 31.68 77.71 -18.92
C MET A 1 30.84 76.51 -19.36
N ASN A 2 31.48 75.34 -19.49
CA ASN A 2 30.86 74.17 -20.11
C ASN A 2 29.80 73.56 -19.18
N LYS A 3 28.51 73.72 -19.52
CA LYS A 3 27.37 73.25 -18.72
C LYS A 3 27.46 71.76 -18.34
N LYS A 4 28.16 70.92 -19.13
CA LYS A 4 28.38 69.50 -18.83
C LYS A 4 29.24 69.21 -17.59
N SER A 5 30.11 70.13 -17.16
CA SER A 5 30.97 69.95 -15.97
C SER A 5 30.23 70.15 -14.65
N PHE A 6 29.06 70.81 -14.66
CA PHE A 6 28.30 71.14 -13.45
C PHE A 6 27.29 70.05 -13.07
N TYR A 7 26.73 69.33 -14.05
CA TYR A 7 25.73 68.28 -13.80
C TYR A 7 26.36 66.94 -13.39
N LEU A 8 27.64 66.72 -13.65
CA LEU A 8 28.34 65.47 -13.34
C LEU A 8 28.40 65.18 -11.82
N PRO A 9 28.77 66.14 -10.93
CA PRO A 9 28.71 65.90 -9.48
C PRO A 9 27.27 65.73 -8.97
N LEU A 10 26.28 66.40 -9.58
CA LEU A 10 24.87 66.26 -9.21
C LEU A 10 24.34 64.86 -9.49
N ILE A 11 24.66 64.29 -10.66
CA ILE A 11 24.25 62.93 -11.04
C ILE A 11 24.91 61.89 -10.12
N LEU A 12 26.18 62.08 -9.78
CA LEU A 12 26.90 61.22 -8.84
C LEU A 12 26.26 61.24 -7.45
N PHE A 13 25.88 62.43 -6.96
CA PHE A 13 25.22 62.57 -5.66
C PHE A 13 23.83 61.90 -5.62
N VAL A 14 23.05 62.06 -6.69
CA VAL A 14 21.74 61.38 -6.83
C VAL A 14 21.90 59.87 -6.90
N ALA A 15 22.90 59.37 -7.64
CA ALA A 15 23.17 57.93 -7.74
C ALA A 15 23.56 57.31 -6.38
N VAL A 16 24.35 58.03 -5.57
CA VAL A 16 24.73 57.59 -4.22
C VAL A 16 23.51 57.56 -3.28
N ILE A 17 22.67 58.59 -3.30
CA ILE A 17 21.43 58.62 -2.50
C ILE A 17 20.48 57.49 -2.92
N PHE A 18 20.34 57.26 -4.22
CA PHE A 18 19.51 56.20 -4.75
C PHE A 18 20.05 54.81 -4.39
N GLY A 19 21.38 54.62 -4.43
CA GLY A 19 22.04 53.42 -3.96
C GLY A 19 21.87 53.17 -2.46
N LEU A 20 21.95 54.20 -1.63
CA LEU A 20 21.71 54.10 -0.19
C LEU A 20 20.24 53.79 0.13
N LEU A 21 19.29 54.38 -0.61
CA LEU A 21 17.86 54.09 -0.46
C LEU A 21 17.51 52.66 -0.91
N LEU A 22 18.04 52.21 -2.04
CA LEU A 22 17.90 50.83 -2.53
C LEU A 22 18.55 49.85 -1.55
N GLY A 23 19.75 50.16 -1.05
CA GLY A 23 20.44 49.38 -0.04
C GLY A 23 19.63 49.26 1.25
N ASN A 24 19.02 50.35 1.74
CA ASN A 24 18.18 50.34 2.93
C ASN A 24 16.85 49.60 2.71
N LEU A 25 16.25 49.69 1.52
CA LEU A 25 15.05 48.91 1.16
C LEU A 25 15.34 47.41 1.04
N LEU A 26 16.47 47.04 0.43
CA LEU A 26 16.92 45.65 0.34
C LEU A 26 17.34 45.11 1.71
N ALA A 27 18.04 45.90 2.53
CA ALA A 27 18.40 45.55 3.90
C ALA A 27 17.17 45.42 4.80
N ARG A 28 16.14 46.27 4.64
CA ARG A 28 14.85 46.12 5.33
C ARG A 28 14.08 44.88 4.85
N LYS A 29 14.11 44.53 3.56
CA LYS A 29 13.55 43.27 3.05
C LYS A 29 14.31 42.05 3.58
N ALA A 30 15.64 42.12 3.63
CA ALA A 30 16.50 41.07 4.17
C ALA A 30 16.29 40.92 5.69
N LEU A 31 16.20 42.02 6.44
CA LEU A 31 15.83 42.03 7.86
C LEU A 31 14.39 41.53 8.07
N LEU A 32 13.39 41.96 7.31
CA LEU A 32 12.02 41.44 7.43
C LEU A 32 11.93 39.95 7.07
N SER A 33 12.69 39.48 6.07
CA SER A 33 12.77 38.05 5.74
C SER A 33 13.54 37.25 6.79
N SER A 34 14.59 37.83 7.37
CA SER A 34 15.36 37.25 8.47
C SER A 34 14.56 37.25 9.77
N TRP A 35 13.70 38.25 10.01
CA TRP A 35 12.80 38.31 11.15
C TRP A 35 11.64 37.34 10.97
N ASN A 36 11.11 37.14 9.76
CA ASN A 36 10.15 36.05 9.51
C ASN A 36 10.76 34.66 9.71
N ASN A 37 12.03 34.46 9.33
CA ASN A 37 12.74 33.20 9.58
C ASN A 37 13.19 33.03 11.04
N VAL A 38 13.51 34.12 11.75
CA VAL A 38 13.85 34.11 13.19
C VAL A 38 12.60 34.00 14.09
N LEU A 39 11.46 34.57 13.69
CA LEU A 39 10.16 34.38 14.36
C LEU A 39 9.53 33.02 14.01
N GLN A 40 9.92 32.38 12.89
CA GLN A 40 9.62 30.97 12.59
C GLN A 40 10.60 29.99 13.27
N TRP A 41 11.75 30.45 13.74
CA TRP A 41 12.69 29.67 14.57
C TRP A 41 12.25 29.55 16.05
N GLY A 42 11.00 29.88 16.34
CA GLY A 42 10.42 29.89 17.67
C GLY A 42 9.10 29.15 17.75
N LYS A 43 9.03 27.93 17.21
CA LYS A 43 8.10 26.87 17.64
C LYS A 43 8.67 25.51 17.24
N SER A 44 9.77 25.12 17.88
CA SER A 44 10.00 23.69 18.11
C SER A 44 8.71 23.18 18.76
N SER A 45 8.03 22.23 18.15
CA SER A 45 6.84 21.67 18.80
C SER A 45 7.29 21.05 20.12
N LYS A 46 6.42 21.00 21.13
CA LYS A 46 6.75 20.31 22.39
C LYS A 46 7.23 18.86 22.13
N VAL A 47 6.81 18.28 21.02
CA VAL A 47 7.24 16.98 20.52
C VAL A 47 8.70 17.02 20.06
N ASP A 48 9.07 17.97 19.21
CA ASP A 48 10.46 18.11 18.73
C ASP A 48 11.45 18.35 19.87
N GLU A 49 11.06 19.17 20.85
CA GLU A 49 11.87 19.42 22.04
C GLU A 49 12.01 18.15 22.91
N LEU A 50 10.93 17.41 23.10
CA LEU A 50 10.95 16.12 23.82
C LEU A 50 11.88 15.11 23.13
N ILE A 51 11.74 14.93 21.82
CA ILE A 51 12.57 14.02 21.03
C ILE A 51 14.05 14.43 21.11
N ASN A 52 14.35 15.72 21.05
CA ASN A 52 15.72 16.22 21.16
C ASN A 52 16.32 16.02 22.58
N ILE A 53 15.53 16.25 23.63
CA ILE A 53 15.96 16.00 25.02
C ILE A 53 16.25 14.52 25.23
N ILE A 54 15.40 13.63 24.73
CA ILE A 54 15.60 12.17 24.80
C ILE A 54 16.90 11.80 24.06
N ASN A 55 17.05 12.22 22.81
CA ASN A 55 18.22 11.88 21.99
C ASN A 55 19.55 12.37 22.60
N THR A 56 19.55 13.51 23.28
CA THR A 56 20.79 14.14 23.79
C THR A 56 21.14 13.71 25.21
N ASN A 57 20.13 13.45 26.06
CA ASN A 57 20.33 13.26 27.51
C ASN A 57 20.04 11.84 27.99
N TYR A 58 19.54 10.93 27.13
CA TYR A 58 19.32 9.56 27.53
C TYR A 58 20.64 8.78 27.68
N VAL A 59 20.67 7.85 28.63
CA VAL A 59 21.88 7.12 29.04
C VAL A 59 22.39 6.15 27.95
N ASP A 60 21.47 5.59 27.17
CA ASP A 60 21.76 4.62 26.11
C ASP A 60 21.59 5.24 24.72
N THR A 61 22.23 4.63 23.71
CA THR A 61 21.98 4.94 22.31
C THR A 61 20.62 4.42 21.87
N LEU A 62 19.79 5.29 21.32
CA LEU A 62 18.44 4.97 20.86
C LEU A 62 18.35 4.96 19.32
N ASP A 63 17.50 4.09 18.78
CA ASP A 63 17.07 4.19 17.39
C ASP A 63 15.95 5.24 17.30
N MET A 64 16.32 6.43 16.80
CA MET A 64 15.40 7.55 16.67
C MET A 64 14.31 7.31 15.62
N HIS A 65 14.54 6.43 14.65
CA HIS A 65 13.53 6.05 13.67
C HIS A 65 12.46 5.20 14.34
N GLU A 66 12.86 4.12 15.01
CA GLU A 66 11.93 3.24 15.75
C GLU A 66 11.14 4.00 16.81
N LEU A 67 11.79 4.90 17.56
CA LEU A 67 11.11 5.75 18.54
C LEU A 67 10.05 6.63 17.89
N THR A 68 10.35 7.20 16.72
CA THR A 68 9.41 8.07 16.00
C THR A 68 8.19 7.30 15.51
N GLU A 69 8.40 6.13 14.89
CA GLU A 69 7.32 5.24 14.42
C GLU A 69 6.38 4.86 15.57
N ASN A 70 6.93 4.44 16.72
CA ASN A 70 6.17 4.08 17.91
C ASN A 70 5.34 5.26 18.46
N VAL A 71 5.93 6.45 18.54
CA VAL A 71 5.21 7.65 19.01
C VAL A 71 4.08 8.03 18.06
N MET A 72 4.28 7.92 16.74
CA MET A 72 3.21 8.18 15.78
C MET A 72 2.04 7.21 15.96
N GLN A 73 2.33 5.92 16.12
CA GLN A 73 1.31 4.89 16.37
C GLN A 73 0.51 5.17 17.65
N ASP A 74 1.18 5.58 18.73
CA ASP A 74 0.55 5.94 20.01
C ASP A 74 -0.30 7.21 19.96
N VAL A 75 0.08 8.18 19.15
CA VAL A 75 -0.70 9.42 18.99
C VAL A 75 -1.96 9.14 18.20
N VAL A 76 -1.86 8.38 17.10
CA VAL A 76 -3.00 8.07 16.23
C VAL A 76 -3.99 7.14 16.93
N SER A 77 -3.53 6.16 17.71
CA SER A 77 -4.40 5.22 18.46
C SER A 77 -5.28 5.90 19.51
N LYS A 78 -4.91 7.12 19.95
CA LYS A 78 -5.70 7.93 20.90
C LYS A 78 -6.79 8.76 20.23
N LEU A 79 -6.83 8.86 18.91
CA LEU A 79 -7.87 9.61 18.19
C LEU A 79 -9.20 8.88 18.24
N ASP A 80 -9.22 7.64 17.77
CA ASP A 80 -10.36 6.74 17.82
C ASP A 80 -9.92 5.28 17.55
N PRO A 81 -10.78 4.27 17.82
CA PRO A 81 -10.43 2.85 17.65
C PRO A 81 -10.17 2.38 16.20
N HIS A 82 -10.47 3.21 15.20
CA HIS A 82 -10.37 2.92 13.77
C HIS A 82 -9.29 3.75 13.07
N SER A 83 -8.73 4.75 13.75
CA SER A 83 -7.57 5.52 13.29
C SER A 83 -6.30 4.71 13.52
N VAL A 84 -5.56 4.43 12.44
CA VAL A 84 -4.32 3.63 12.48
C VAL A 84 -3.21 4.35 11.73
N TYR A 85 -2.00 4.31 12.29
CA TYR A 85 -0.78 4.72 11.60
C TYR A 85 -0.19 3.52 10.87
N ILE A 86 0.16 3.70 9.60
CA ILE A 86 0.75 2.64 8.78
C ILE A 86 2.21 3.03 8.48
N PRO A 87 3.19 2.27 9.00
CA PRO A 87 4.60 2.46 8.67
C PRO A 87 4.87 2.35 7.18
N ALA A 88 5.89 3.06 6.68
CA ALA A 88 6.22 3.05 5.27
C ALA A 88 6.59 1.66 4.72
N GLU A 89 7.16 0.81 5.58
CA GLU A 89 7.50 -0.57 5.23
C GLU A 89 6.28 -1.46 5.00
N ASP A 90 5.18 -1.20 5.71
CA ASP A 90 3.95 -1.99 5.67
C ASP A 90 2.98 -1.54 4.57
N LEU A 91 3.11 -0.29 4.10
CA LEU A 91 2.23 0.30 3.08
C LEU A 91 2.11 -0.57 1.83
N SER A 92 3.21 -1.18 1.38
CA SER A 92 3.22 -1.98 0.16
C SER A 92 2.39 -3.26 0.28
N ASP A 93 2.40 -3.91 1.45
CA ASP A 93 1.64 -5.13 1.68
C ASP A 93 0.15 -4.81 1.84
N ILE A 94 -0.19 -3.74 2.55
CA ILE A 94 -1.59 -3.28 2.70
C ILE A 94 -2.18 -2.87 1.35
N ASN A 95 -1.45 -2.09 0.55
CA ASN A 95 -1.91 -1.70 -0.78
C ASN A 95 -2.10 -2.92 -1.67
N SER A 96 -1.18 -3.88 -1.65
CA SER A 96 -1.30 -5.09 -2.45
C SER A 96 -2.53 -5.93 -2.09
N GLU A 97 -2.90 -5.98 -0.80
CA GLU A 97 -4.13 -6.64 -0.38
C GLU A 97 -5.40 -5.94 -0.89
N LEU A 98 -5.40 -4.60 -0.95
CA LEU A 98 -6.51 -3.82 -1.47
C LEU A 98 -6.59 -3.87 -2.99
N GLU A 99 -5.46 -3.79 -3.70
CA GLU A 99 -5.37 -3.90 -5.16
C GLU A 99 -5.74 -5.30 -5.68
N GLY A 100 -5.93 -6.29 -4.79
CA GLY A 100 -6.23 -7.67 -5.18
C GLY A 100 -5.05 -8.34 -5.90
N SER A 101 -3.84 -7.81 -5.70
CA SER A 101 -2.63 -8.36 -6.30
C SER A 101 -1.39 -7.80 -5.63
N PHE A 102 -0.31 -8.58 -5.62
CA PHE A 102 1.02 -8.07 -5.27
C PHE A 102 2.00 -8.31 -6.40
N SER A 103 3.14 -7.61 -6.38
CA SER A 103 4.24 -7.93 -7.29
C SER A 103 5.22 -8.92 -6.65
N GLY A 104 5.46 -10.04 -7.33
CA GLY A 104 6.36 -11.07 -6.86
C GLY A 104 6.62 -12.15 -7.92
N ILE A 105 7.10 -13.31 -7.48
CA ILE A 105 7.41 -14.41 -8.41
C ILE A 105 6.21 -15.34 -8.67
N GLY A 106 5.20 -15.34 -7.81
CA GLY A 106 3.98 -16.15 -7.99
C GLY A 106 4.17 -17.64 -7.68
N VAL A 107 4.58 -17.96 -6.45
CA VAL A 107 4.68 -19.33 -5.93
C VAL A 107 3.95 -19.47 -4.60
N GLN A 108 3.38 -20.65 -4.36
CA GLN A 108 3.01 -21.09 -3.02
C GLN A 108 4.15 -21.95 -2.47
N PHE A 109 4.56 -21.69 -1.24
CA PHE A 109 5.68 -22.40 -0.63
C PHE A 109 5.36 -22.88 0.78
N ASN A 110 6.15 -23.85 1.24
CA ASN A 110 6.23 -24.26 2.62
C ASN A 110 7.70 -24.36 3.03
N ILE A 111 8.01 -24.02 4.27
CA ILE A 111 9.35 -24.20 4.81
C ILE A 111 9.42 -25.60 5.41
N GLN A 112 10.21 -26.47 4.79
CA GLN A 112 10.40 -27.85 5.23
C GLN A 112 11.88 -28.12 5.46
N ASN A 113 12.22 -28.57 6.68
CA ASN A 113 13.60 -28.86 7.09
C ASN A 113 14.53 -27.68 6.76
N ASP A 114 14.18 -26.48 7.25
CA ASP A 114 14.97 -25.26 7.08
C ASP A 114 15.18 -24.80 5.63
N THR A 115 14.38 -25.30 4.68
CA THR A 115 14.49 -24.97 3.25
C THR A 115 13.12 -24.62 2.68
N VAL A 116 13.06 -23.60 1.83
CA VAL A 116 11.82 -23.22 1.13
C VAL A 116 11.54 -24.22 0.03
N MET A 117 10.40 -24.92 0.13
CA MET A 117 9.88 -25.83 -0.88
C MET A 117 8.69 -25.20 -1.58
N ILE A 118 8.72 -25.17 -2.91
CA ILE A 118 7.58 -24.75 -3.73
C ILE A 118 6.54 -25.86 -3.72
N ILE A 119 5.34 -25.55 -3.23
CA ILE A 119 4.18 -26.44 -3.26
C ILE A 119 3.55 -26.37 -4.65
N SER A 120 3.36 -25.16 -5.18
CA SER A 120 2.73 -24.90 -6.47
C SER A 120 3.22 -23.59 -7.06
N VAL A 121 3.12 -23.47 -8.38
CA VAL A 121 3.35 -22.23 -9.12
C VAL A 121 2.00 -21.70 -9.59
N ILE A 122 1.85 -20.38 -9.62
CA ILE A 122 0.61 -19.76 -10.07
C ILE A 122 0.56 -19.84 -11.59
N ASN A 123 -0.51 -20.44 -12.13
CA ASN A 123 -0.74 -20.57 -13.56
C ASN A 123 -0.74 -19.19 -14.24
N GLY A 124 -0.01 -19.07 -15.34
CA GLY A 124 0.23 -17.81 -16.07
C GLY A 124 1.16 -16.83 -15.35
N GLY A 125 1.61 -17.16 -14.14
CA GLY A 125 2.46 -16.31 -13.29
C GLY A 125 3.94 -16.32 -13.69
N PRO A 126 4.75 -15.44 -13.09
CA PRO A 126 6.16 -15.30 -13.46
C PRO A 126 6.99 -16.58 -13.29
N SER A 127 6.76 -17.33 -12.20
CA SER A 127 7.49 -18.56 -11.90
C SER A 127 7.18 -19.70 -12.87
N GLU A 128 5.91 -19.85 -13.28
CA GLU A 128 5.54 -20.85 -14.29
C GLU A 128 6.22 -20.54 -15.62
N LYS A 129 6.21 -19.27 -16.06
CA LYS A 129 6.90 -18.82 -17.29
C LYS A 129 8.40 -19.06 -17.24
N ALA A 130 9.01 -18.97 -16.06
CA ALA A 130 10.42 -19.25 -15.85
C ALA A 130 10.73 -20.77 -15.80
N GLY A 131 9.72 -21.64 -15.70
CA GLY A 131 9.90 -23.10 -15.65
C GLY A 131 10.15 -23.68 -14.26
N LEU A 132 9.79 -22.93 -13.20
CA LEU A 132 9.70 -23.49 -11.85
C LEU A 132 8.56 -24.50 -11.75
N MET A 133 8.72 -25.48 -10.88
CA MET A 133 7.78 -26.58 -10.72
C MET A 133 7.50 -26.85 -9.24
N ALA A 134 6.36 -27.49 -8.97
CA ALA A 134 6.08 -28.04 -7.65
C ALA A 134 7.18 -29.04 -7.23
N GLY A 135 7.57 -28.98 -5.97
CA GLY A 135 8.65 -29.79 -5.40
C GLY A 135 10.06 -29.18 -5.51
N ASP A 136 10.22 -28.07 -6.23
CA ASP A 136 11.47 -27.33 -6.28
C ASP A 136 11.84 -26.75 -4.91
N ARG A 137 13.12 -26.85 -4.53
CA ARG A 137 13.64 -26.24 -3.30
C ARG A 137 14.50 -25.02 -3.63
N ILE A 138 14.16 -23.87 -3.07
CA ILE A 138 14.96 -22.65 -3.20
C ILE A 138 16.09 -22.73 -2.18
N ILE A 139 17.32 -22.76 -2.69
CA ILE A 139 18.54 -22.84 -1.86
C ILE A 139 19.40 -21.58 -1.94
N GLU A 140 19.20 -20.74 -2.95
CA GLU A 140 19.89 -19.45 -3.11
C GLU A 140 18.94 -18.39 -3.63
N VAL A 141 19.12 -17.15 -3.18
CA VAL A 141 18.41 -15.96 -3.66
C VAL A 141 19.43 -14.85 -3.88
N ASN A 142 19.52 -14.31 -5.10
CA ASN A 142 20.49 -13.29 -5.50
C ASN A 142 21.92 -13.63 -5.05
N ASP A 143 22.38 -14.82 -5.46
CA ASP A 143 23.74 -15.32 -5.25
C ASP A 143 24.12 -15.51 -3.76
N THR A 144 23.13 -15.45 -2.87
CA THR A 144 23.29 -15.69 -1.42
C THR A 144 22.56 -16.95 -1.00
N SER A 145 23.20 -17.78 -0.18
CA SER A 145 22.57 -18.97 0.42
C SER A 145 21.30 -18.59 1.16
N PHE A 146 20.22 -19.34 0.89
CA PHE A 146 18.88 -19.08 1.40
C PHE A 146 18.26 -20.33 2.04
N VAL A 147 19.02 -20.92 2.96
CA VAL A 147 18.64 -22.09 3.77
C VAL A 147 19.01 -21.87 5.24
N GLY A 148 18.42 -22.66 6.14
CA GLY A 148 18.75 -22.68 7.56
C GLY A 148 17.62 -22.19 8.47
N LYS A 149 17.83 -22.34 9.78
CA LYS A 149 16.83 -22.04 10.83
C LYS A 149 16.34 -20.60 10.86
N ASN A 150 17.09 -19.68 10.24
CA ASN A 150 16.76 -18.26 10.18
C ASN A 150 15.86 -17.91 8.99
N ILE A 151 15.34 -18.92 8.26
CA ILE A 151 14.37 -18.73 7.19
C ILE A 151 12.97 -18.76 7.81
N THR A 152 12.32 -17.61 7.81
CA THR A 152 10.93 -17.41 8.26
C THR A 152 10.06 -17.04 7.07
N ASN A 153 8.74 -17.24 7.18
CA ASN A 153 7.79 -16.87 6.11
C ASN A 153 7.97 -15.40 5.70
N GLU A 154 8.06 -14.50 6.67
CA GLU A 154 8.27 -13.07 6.44
C GLU A 154 9.55 -12.79 5.62
N LYS A 155 10.66 -13.43 5.98
CA LYS A 155 11.93 -13.27 5.27
C LYS A 155 11.86 -13.80 3.83
N VAL A 156 11.16 -14.90 3.60
CA VAL A 156 10.90 -15.43 2.25
C VAL A 156 10.08 -14.42 1.46
N MET A 157 8.97 -13.93 2.02
CA MET A 157 8.11 -12.95 1.35
C MET A 157 8.88 -11.67 0.99
N LYS A 158 9.64 -11.10 1.93
CA LYS A 158 10.46 -9.89 1.72
C LYS A 158 11.52 -10.05 0.62
N LYS A 159 12.04 -11.26 0.39
CA LYS A 159 13.05 -11.54 -0.65
C LYS A 159 12.43 -11.83 -2.01
N LEU A 160 11.31 -12.56 -2.04
CA LEU A 160 10.67 -13.00 -3.28
C LEU A 160 9.72 -11.95 -3.85
N ARG A 161 9.07 -11.15 -3.00
CA ARG A 161 8.34 -9.94 -3.41
C ARG A 161 9.28 -8.80 -3.76
N GLY A 162 8.75 -7.80 -4.44
CA GLY A 162 9.46 -6.61 -4.85
C GLY A 162 8.78 -5.91 -6.03
N PRO A 163 9.25 -4.72 -6.41
CA PRO A 163 8.60 -3.92 -7.45
C PRO A 163 8.49 -4.68 -8.78
N GLU A 164 7.41 -4.43 -9.51
CA GLU A 164 7.14 -5.07 -10.80
C GLU A 164 8.28 -4.77 -11.79
N GLY A 165 8.63 -5.76 -12.62
CA GLY A 165 9.71 -5.66 -13.60
C GLY A 165 11.12 -5.83 -13.01
N THR A 166 11.28 -5.83 -11.68
CA THR A 166 12.57 -6.14 -11.06
C THR A 166 12.89 -7.62 -11.15
N LYS A 167 14.17 -7.97 -11.15
CA LYS A 167 14.64 -9.35 -11.29
C LYS A 167 14.99 -9.96 -9.93
N VAL A 168 14.82 -11.27 -9.83
CA VAL A 168 15.35 -12.08 -8.74
C VAL A 168 15.98 -13.33 -9.32
N LYS A 169 17.19 -13.66 -8.86
CA LYS A 169 17.89 -14.88 -9.23
C LYS A 169 17.67 -15.93 -8.16
N LEU A 170 17.22 -17.12 -8.55
CA LEU A 170 17.00 -18.25 -7.67
C LEU A 170 17.93 -19.39 -8.04
N GLY A 171 18.61 -19.95 -7.04
CA GLY A 171 19.25 -21.26 -7.13
C GLY A 171 18.29 -22.33 -6.63
N ILE A 172 17.96 -23.29 -7.49
CA ILE A 172 16.96 -24.33 -7.25
C ILE A 172 17.61 -25.70 -7.17
N ARG A 173 17.23 -26.46 -6.14
CA ARG A 173 17.50 -27.89 -6.04
C ARG A 173 16.22 -28.65 -6.41
N ARG A 174 16.21 -29.24 -7.61
CA ARG A 174 15.12 -30.11 -8.08
C ARG A 174 15.41 -31.56 -7.72
N HIS A 175 14.38 -32.30 -7.31
CA HIS A 175 14.53 -33.72 -7.04
C HIS A 175 14.95 -34.46 -8.33
N GLY A 176 15.98 -35.31 -8.23
CA GLY A 176 16.53 -36.04 -9.38
C GLY A 176 17.65 -35.33 -10.14
N THR A 177 17.91 -34.03 -9.89
CA THR A 177 19.07 -33.33 -10.46
C THR A 177 20.19 -33.18 -9.43
N ARG A 178 21.44 -33.46 -9.84
CA ARG A 178 22.60 -33.26 -8.96
C ARG A 178 23.06 -31.81 -8.91
N GLU A 179 22.86 -31.09 -9.99
CA GLU A 179 23.26 -29.69 -10.17
C GLU A 179 22.22 -28.72 -9.63
N ILE A 180 22.68 -27.50 -9.33
CA ILE A 180 21.83 -26.37 -8.95
C ILE A 180 21.35 -25.70 -10.24
N LEU A 181 20.04 -25.62 -10.39
CA LEU A 181 19.41 -24.95 -11.53
C LEU A 181 19.24 -23.47 -11.21
N HIS A 182 19.70 -22.59 -12.09
CA HIS A 182 19.61 -21.15 -11.88
C HIS A 182 18.48 -20.58 -12.73
N TYR A 183 17.59 -19.84 -12.09
CA TYR A 183 16.46 -19.18 -12.73
C TYR A 183 16.52 -17.68 -12.46
N GLU A 184 16.40 -16.88 -13.51
CA GLU A 184 16.17 -15.45 -13.40
C GLU A 184 14.70 -15.18 -13.64
N ILE A 185 14.00 -14.69 -12.61
CA ILE A 185 12.56 -14.43 -12.64
C ILE A 185 12.35 -12.93 -12.59
N ILE A 186 11.57 -12.43 -13.53
CA ILE A 186 11.10 -11.05 -13.53
C ILE A 186 9.84 -11.00 -12.67
N ARG A 187 9.85 -10.22 -11.59
CA ARG A 187 8.67 -10.05 -10.74
C ARG A 187 7.54 -9.42 -11.53
N GLY A 188 6.33 -9.94 -11.33
CA GLY A 188 5.13 -9.47 -12.01
C GLY A 188 3.92 -9.53 -11.09
N LYS A 189 2.80 -9.02 -11.60
CA LYS A 189 1.52 -9.06 -10.91
C LYS A 189 1.10 -10.51 -10.59
N VAL A 190 0.85 -10.77 -9.31
CA VAL A 190 0.34 -12.03 -8.77
C VAL A 190 -1.03 -11.75 -8.18
N PRO A 191 -2.10 -12.40 -8.67
CA PRO A 191 -3.45 -12.17 -8.15
C PRO A 191 -3.57 -12.63 -6.69
N VAL A 192 -4.27 -11.85 -5.89
CA VAL A 192 -4.73 -12.17 -4.54
C VAL A 192 -6.24 -12.18 -4.59
N ASN A 193 -6.81 -13.37 -4.72
CA ASN A 193 -8.26 -13.51 -4.76
C ASN A 193 -8.85 -13.07 -3.42
N SER A 194 -9.97 -12.36 -3.49
CA SER A 194 -10.77 -11.97 -2.33
C SER A 194 -11.98 -12.89 -2.13
N VAL A 195 -12.40 -13.61 -3.17
CA VAL A 195 -13.33 -14.73 -3.07
C VAL A 195 -12.53 -16.02 -2.84
N ASP A 196 -12.50 -16.47 -1.59
CA ASP A 196 -11.70 -17.63 -1.19
C ASP A 196 -12.22 -18.92 -1.82
N ILE A 197 -13.54 -19.13 -1.73
CA ILE A 197 -14.21 -20.36 -2.15
C ILE A 197 -15.64 -20.08 -2.62
N ALA A 198 -16.07 -20.80 -3.65
CA ALA A 198 -17.45 -20.81 -4.14
C ALA A 198 -17.89 -22.24 -4.52
N TYR A 199 -18.93 -22.76 -3.87
CA TYR A 199 -19.41 -24.13 -4.11
C TYR A 199 -20.90 -24.31 -3.80
N MET A 200 -21.49 -25.42 -4.25
CA MET A 200 -22.87 -25.80 -3.90
C MET A 200 -22.86 -26.47 -2.52
N ILE A 201 -23.45 -25.83 -1.51
CA ILE A 201 -23.51 -26.41 -0.16
C ILE A 201 -24.64 -27.44 -0.03
N GLN A 202 -25.70 -27.27 -0.80
CA GLN A 202 -26.79 -28.23 -0.98
C GLN A 202 -27.47 -27.99 -2.34
N PRO A 203 -28.30 -28.91 -2.86
CA PRO A 203 -29.02 -28.70 -4.10
C PRO A 203 -29.78 -27.37 -4.12
N GLY A 204 -29.50 -26.53 -5.11
CA GLY A 204 -30.13 -25.21 -5.25
C GLY A 204 -29.57 -24.09 -4.39
N VAL A 205 -28.56 -24.32 -3.53
CA VAL A 205 -27.96 -23.27 -2.68
C VAL A 205 -26.46 -23.18 -2.92
N GLY A 206 -26.02 -22.02 -3.41
CA GLY A 206 -24.62 -21.67 -3.55
C GLY A 206 -24.08 -21.05 -2.26
N PHE A 207 -22.81 -21.32 -1.96
CA PHE A 207 -22.06 -20.72 -0.88
C PHE A 207 -20.86 -19.99 -1.48
N ILE A 208 -20.60 -18.76 -1.03
CA ILE A 208 -19.48 -17.92 -1.45
C ILE A 208 -18.85 -17.32 -0.19
N LYS A 209 -17.56 -17.54 0.05
CA LYS A 209 -16.81 -16.85 1.12
C LYS A 209 -16.00 -15.70 0.51
N VAL A 210 -16.19 -14.51 1.06
CA VAL A 210 -15.47 -13.29 0.66
C VAL A 210 -14.71 -12.76 1.86
N SER A 211 -13.38 -12.84 1.82
CA SER A 211 -12.50 -12.51 2.96
C SER A 211 -12.09 -11.04 3.03
N LYS A 212 -12.26 -10.28 1.95
CA LYS A 212 -11.99 -8.83 1.89
C LYS A 212 -12.68 -8.17 0.70
N PHE A 213 -12.72 -6.85 0.67
CA PHE A 213 -13.19 -6.06 -0.47
C PHE A 213 -11.99 -5.45 -1.22
N ALA A 214 -11.24 -6.27 -1.94
CA ALA A 214 -10.20 -5.85 -2.88
C ALA A 214 -10.77 -5.33 -4.22
N GLU A 215 -9.95 -4.69 -5.03
CA GLU A 215 -10.33 -4.09 -6.34
C GLU A 215 -11.02 -5.09 -7.28
N THR A 216 -10.58 -6.36 -7.29
CA THR A 216 -11.10 -7.44 -8.14
C THR A 216 -12.34 -8.14 -7.56
N THR A 217 -12.76 -7.80 -6.35
CA THR A 217 -13.77 -8.58 -5.60
C THR A 217 -15.09 -8.69 -6.31
N TYR A 218 -15.57 -7.58 -6.88
CA TYR A 218 -16.87 -7.59 -7.56
C TYR A 218 -16.86 -8.52 -8.78
N ASP A 219 -15.79 -8.51 -9.57
CA ASP A 219 -15.65 -9.39 -10.74
C ASP A 219 -15.53 -10.86 -10.32
N GLU A 220 -14.73 -11.16 -9.30
CA GLU A 220 -14.63 -12.50 -8.71
C GLU A 220 -15.97 -13.00 -8.20
N PHE A 221 -16.74 -12.13 -7.54
CA PHE A 221 -18.05 -12.42 -7.00
C PHE A 221 -19.08 -12.72 -8.10
N LEU A 222 -19.13 -11.91 -9.16
CA LEU A 222 -20.01 -12.16 -10.30
C LEU A 222 -19.68 -13.48 -11.00
N ASN A 223 -18.39 -13.78 -11.17
CA ASN A 223 -17.95 -15.05 -11.75
C ASN A 223 -18.36 -16.24 -10.87
N ALA A 224 -18.23 -16.11 -9.55
CA ALA A 224 -18.67 -17.13 -8.60
C ALA A 224 -20.20 -17.35 -8.67
N ILE A 225 -20.99 -16.28 -8.68
CA ILE A 225 -22.45 -16.35 -8.85
C ILE A 225 -22.82 -17.04 -10.16
N ALA A 226 -22.25 -16.59 -11.29
CA ALA A 226 -22.54 -17.15 -12.61
C ALA A 226 -22.22 -18.65 -12.66
N GLY A 227 -21.06 -19.05 -12.12
CA GLY A 227 -20.65 -20.44 -12.02
C GLY A 227 -21.59 -21.29 -11.17
N LEU A 228 -22.09 -20.76 -10.05
CA LEU A 228 -23.04 -21.45 -9.18
C LEU A 228 -24.45 -21.53 -9.79
N LYS A 229 -24.92 -20.47 -10.46
CA LYS A 229 -26.18 -20.48 -11.22
C LYS A 229 -26.18 -21.54 -12.31
N ASN A 230 -25.07 -21.66 -13.05
CA ASN A 230 -24.89 -22.72 -14.06
C ASN A 230 -24.93 -24.13 -13.45
N LYS A 231 -24.60 -24.28 -12.17
CA LYS A 231 -24.72 -25.54 -11.40
C LYS A 231 -26.10 -25.71 -10.74
N GLY A 232 -27.05 -24.80 -10.97
CA GLY A 232 -28.42 -24.86 -10.49
C GLY A 232 -28.70 -24.12 -9.18
N ALA A 233 -27.82 -23.24 -8.72
CA ALA A 233 -28.08 -22.39 -7.54
C ALA A 233 -29.24 -21.41 -7.80
N LYS A 234 -30.13 -21.28 -6.80
CA LYS A 234 -31.26 -20.33 -6.73
C LYS A 234 -31.28 -19.52 -5.43
N LYS A 235 -30.30 -19.76 -4.56
CA LYS A 235 -30.14 -19.10 -3.27
C LYS A 235 -28.66 -19.02 -3.00
N PHE A 236 -28.23 -17.99 -2.29
CA PHE A 236 -26.81 -17.74 -2.03
C PHE A 236 -26.59 -17.48 -0.55
N ILE A 237 -25.60 -18.16 0.02
CA ILE A 237 -25.04 -17.83 1.32
C ILE A 237 -23.73 -17.09 1.05
N ILE A 238 -23.67 -15.82 1.44
CA ILE A 238 -22.46 -15.00 1.35
C ILE A 238 -21.85 -14.94 2.74
N ASP A 239 -20.71 -15.60 2.92
CA ASP A 239 -19.96 -15.61 4.17
C ASP A 239 -18.95 -14.46 4.18
N LEU A 240 -19.24 -13.47 5.02
CA LEU A 240 -18.38 -12.30 5.28
C LEU A 240 -17.70 -12.39 6.66
N ARG A 241 -17.72 -13.55 7.32
CA ARG A 241 -17.00 -13.71 8.59
C ARG A 241 -15.51 -13.54 8.35
N GLU A 242 -14.84 -12.89 9.31
CA GLU A 242 -13.41 -12.56 9.25
C GLU A 242 -13.04 -11.56 8.14
N ASN A 243 -14.03 -10.96 7.46
CA ASN A 243 -13.80 -9.89 6.49
C ASN A 243 -13.60 -8.55 7.21
N SER A 244 -12.38 -8.02 7.16
CA SER A 244 -11.99 -6.77 7.80
C SER A 244 -12.41 -5.51 7.03
N GLY A 245 -12.98 -5.66 5.83
CA GLY A 245 -13.40 -4.56 4.97
C GLY A 245 -12.56 -4.45 3.68
N GLY A 246 -12.37 -3.23 3.22
CA GLY A 246 -11.67 -2.89 1.97
C GLY A 246 -12.37 -1.74 1.23
N PHE A 247 -12.33 -1.75 -0.10
CA PHE A 247 -12.96 -0.74 -0.93
C PHE A 247 -14.49 -0.77 -0.80
N MET A 248 -15.06 0.33 -0.30
CA MET A 248 -16.50 0.50 -0.11
C MET A 248 -17.29 0.30 -1.41
N ASP A 249 -16.77 0.76 -2.55
CA ASP A 249 -17.44 0.65 -3.84
C ASP A 249 -17.64 -0.82 -4.26
N GLN A 250 -16.72 -1.71 -3.88
CA GLN A 250 -16.84 -3.14 -4.17
C GLN A 250 -17.98 -3.76 -3.37
N ALA A 251 -18.12 -3.39 -2.09
CA ALA A 251 -19.24 -3.82 -1.26
C ALA A 251 -20.57 -3.25 -1.77
N ILE A 252 -20.60 -1.97 -2.18
CA ILE A 252 -21.79 -1.33 -2.77
C ILE A 252 -22.23 -2.10 -4.02
N ASN A 253 -21.30 -2.39 -4.94
CA ASN A 253 -21.61 -3.13 -6.17
C ASN A 253 -22.13 -4.54 -5.88
N MET A 254 -21.52 -5.25 -4.93
CA MET A 254 -22.02 -6.57 -4.51
C MET A 254 -23.43 -6.52 -3.93
N VAL A 255 -23.75 -5.53 -3.09
CA VAL A 255 -25.10 -5.37 -2.53
C VAL A 255 -26.10 -4.97 -3.62
N ASN A 256 -25.68 -4.13 -4.57
CA ASN A 256 -26.51 -3.71 -5.69
C ASN A 256 -26.99 -4.88 -6.57
N GLU A 257 -26.25 -6.00 -6.60
CA GLU A 257 -26.67 -7.22 -7.31
C GLU A 257 -28.00 -7.80 -6.82
N PHE A 258 -28.39 -7.50 -5.57
CA PHE A 258 -29.56 -8.10 -4.92
C PHE A 258 -30.70 -7.09 -4.68
N LEU A 259 -30.43 -5.79 -4.76
CA LEU A 259 -31.42 -4.78 -4.38
C LEU A 259 -32.25 -4.30 -5.57
N PRO A 260 -33.58 -4.07 -5.40
CA PRO A 260 -34.38 -3.38 -6.38
C PRO A 260 -33.92 -1.91 -6.50
N ALA A 261 -34.28 -1.22 -7.58
CA ALA A 261 -33.88 0.16 -7.81
C ALA A 261 -34.34 1.12 -6.70
N ASN A 262 -33.60 2.22 -6.53
CA ASN A 262 -33.90 3.33 -5.63
C ASN A 262 -33.93 2.97 -4.14
N ARG A 263 -33.08 2.03 -3.72
CA ARG A 263 -32.83 1.77 -2.29
C ARG A 263 -31.52 2.43 -1.89
N LEU A 264 -31.52 3.15 -0.78
CA LEU A 264 -30.29 3.64 -0.19
C LEU A 264 -29.48 2.44 0.32
N ILE A 265 -28.26 2.29 -0.20
CA ILE A 265 -27.31 1.26 0.21
C ILE A 265 -26.52 1.78 1.42
N VAL A 266 -25.85 2.92 1.24
CA VAL A 266 -25.01 3.56 2.26
C VAL A 266 -24.92 5.05 1.98
N TYR A 267 -24.64 5.83 3.02
CA TYR A 267 -24.23 7.22 2.87
C TYR A 267 -22.99 7.49 3.73
N ALA A 268 -22.17 8.45 3.30
CA ALA A 268 -21.00 8.92 4.03
C ALA A 268 -21.09 10.44 4.18
N GLU A 269 -20.81 10.94 5.38
CA GLU A 269 -20.83 12.37 5.69
C GLU A 269 -19.65 12.68 6.60
N GLY A 270 -18.91 13.74 6.31
CA GLY A 270 -17.70 14.07 7.06
C GLY A 270 -17.32 15.54 6.97
N LYS A 271 -16.43 15.97 7.86
CA LYS A 271 -15.96 17.36 7.89
C LYS A 271 -15.23 17.77 6.61
N ALA A 272 -14.50 16.83 5.98
CA ALA A 272 -13.69 17.07 4.80
C ALA A 272 -14.43 16.87 3.46
N TYR A 273 -15.57 16.18 3.46
CA TYR A 273 -16.27 15.77 2.24
C TYR A 273 -17.76 16.05 2.34
N LYS A 274 -18.38 16.47 1.23
CA LYS A 274 -19.84 16.58 1.16
C LYS A 274 -20.46 15.21 1.33
N ARG A 275 -21.70 15.19 1.84
CA ARG A 275 -22.50 13.97 1.95
C ARG A 275 -22.56 13.24 0.62
N PHE A 276 -22.19 11.97 0.65
CA PHE A 276 -22.26 11.02 -0.44
C PHE A 276 -23.36 10.01 -0.13
N GLU A 277 -24.15 9.63 -1.13
CA GLU A 277 -25.16 8.58 -1.02
C GLU A 277 -24.99 7.60 -2.18
N ALA A 278 -24.92 6.31 -1.86
CA ALA A 278 -24.94 5.23 -2.83
C ALA A 278 -26.36 4.63 -2.86
N MET A 279 -27.00 4.71 -4.02
CA MET A 279 -28.34 4.19 -4.27
C MET A 279 -28.25 2.98 -5.19
N SER A 280 -29.11 1.99 -4.97
CA SER A 280 -29.21 0.84 -5.87
C SER A 280 -29.87 1.21 -7.19
N ASP A 281 -29.39 0.62 -8.29
CA ASP A 281 -29.88 0.89 -9.64
C ASP A 281 -30.92 -0.13 -10.13
N GLY A 282 -31.05 -1.26 -9.42
CA GLY A 282 -31.99 -2.34 -9.76
C GLY A 282 -31.65 -3.07 -11.05
N LYS A 283 -30.37 -3.13 -11.44
CA LYS A 283 -29.89 -3.89 -12.60
C LYS A 283 -29.14 -5.17 -12.23
N GLY A 284 -29.04 -5.46 -10.94
CA GLY A 284 -28.39 -6.63 -10.39
C GLY A 284 -28.91 -7.96 -10.93
N SER A 285 -28.01 -8.93 -11.09
CA SER A 285 -28.32 -10.27 -11.60
C SER A 285 -29.10 -11.14 -10.60
N CYS A 286 -29.21 -10.74 -9.34
CA CYS A 286 -29.78 -11.52 -8.25
C CYS A 286 -30.99 -10.86 -7.56
N ILE A 287 -31.61 -9.85 -8.17
CA ILE A 287 -32.75 -9.10 -7.60
C ILE A 287 -33.95 -9.99 -7.19
N HIS A 288 -34.13 -11.10 -7.89
CA HIS A 288 -35.23 -12.05 -7.64
C HIS A 288 -34.81 -13.27 -6.82
N GLU A 289 -33.53 -13.37 -6.46
CA GLU A 289 -33.01 -14.49 -5.70
C GLU A 289 -33.00 -14.10 -4.21
N PRO A 290 -33.55 -14.95 -3.32
CA PRO A 290 -33.53 -14.65 -1.89
C PRO A 290 -32.10 -14.74 -1.34
N LEU A 291 -31.73 -13.72 -0.56
CA LEU A 291 -30.61 -13.73 0.39
C LEU A 291 -30.97 -14.53 1.64
#